data_AF-A0A934Z9T8-F1
#
_entry.id   AF-A0A934Z9T8-F1
#
_cell.length_a   1.000
_cell.length_b   1.000
_cell.length_c   1.000
_cell.angle_alpha   90.00
_cell.angle_beta   90.00
_cell.angle_gamma   90.00
#
_symmetry.space_group_name_H-M   'P 1'
#
loop_
_entity.id
_entity.type
_entity.pdbx_description
1 polymer ?
#
loop_
_entity_poly.entity_id
_entity_poly.type
_entity_poly.pdbx_seq_one_letter_code
_entity_poly.pdbx_strand_id
1 'polypeptide(L)'
;MTNPTLVLRAAGFCFTWRRMSDRHVRVSLWRVDRASGQRHWVTCAFAPDDRDAIRARALALMTWARSIPTGAGQDVQAQAVATSLAITAQRLARLEVPANSVRRTPRANPARRHAA
;
A
#
# COMPACT_ATOMS: atom_id res chain seq x y z
N MET A 1 -2.06 -23.28 17.56
CA MET A 1 -2.01 -22.65 16.23
C MET A 1 -0.77 -21.77 16.14
N THR A 2 0.33 -22.34 15.68
CA THR A 2 1.62 -21.66 15.54
C THR A 2 1.51 -20.70 14.37
N ASN A 3 1.50 -19.39 14.65
CA ASN A 3 1.28 -18.35 13.65
C ASN A 3 2.56 -18.24 12.79
N PRO A 4 2.58 -18.70 11.52
CA PRO A 4 3.78 -18.53 10.72
C PRO A 4 3.91 -17.03 10.43
N THR A 5 4.79 -16.36 11.17
CA THR A 5 5.18 -14.98 10.91
C THR A 5 6.51 -15.04 10.17
N LEU A 6 6.50 -15.14 8.85
CA LEU A 6 7.67 -14.87 7.98
C LEU A 6 7.98 -13.40 8.12
N VAL A 7 8.87 -13.10 9.05
CA VAL A 7 9.39 -11.76 9.21
C VAL A 7 10.48 -11.58 8.15
N LEU A 8 10.15 -11.13 6.93
CA LEU A 8 11.19 -10.53 6.11
C LEU A 8 11.46 -9.12 6.62
N ARG A 9 12.69 -8.97 7.11
CA ARG A 9 13.24 -7.72 7.62
C ARG A 9 14.14 -7.13 6.55
N ALA A 10 13.88 -5.91 6.16
CA ALA A 10 14.71 -5.22 5.19
C ALA A 10 14.58 -3.71 5.41
N ALA A 11 15.72 -3.00 5.29
CA ALA A 11 15.76 -1.53 5.30
C ALA A 11 15.02 -0.85 6.47
N GLY A 12 15.07 -1.42 7.69
CA GLY A 12 14.40 -0.85 8.86
C GLY A 12 12.89 -1.15 8.94
N PHE A 13 12.38 -2.05 8.09
CA PHE A 13 11.00 -2.51 8.14
C PHE A 13 10.92 -4.01 8.41
N CYS A 14 9.77 -4.45 8.92
CA CYS A 14 9.36 -5.83 8.91
C CYS A 14 7.88 -5.94 8.56
N PHE A 15 7.44 -7.11 8.14
CA PHE A 15 6.01 -7.37 7.96
C PHE A 15 5.53 -8.56 8.77
N THR A 16 4.22 -8.56 8.98
CA THR A 16 3.46 -9.69 9.52
C THR A 16 2.27 -9.91 8.58
N TRP A 17 1.69 -11.11 8.59
CA TRP A 17 0.37 -11.29 8.01
C TRP A 17 -0.52 -12.07 8.96
N ARG A 18 -1.82 -11.90 8.76
CA ARG A 18 -2.86 -12.59 9.50
C ARG A 18 -3.90 -13.06 8.51
N ARG A 19 -4.27 -14.34 8.60
CA ARG A 19 -5.42 -14.88 7.85
C ARG A 19 -6.69 -14.17 8.28
N MET A 20 -7.43 -13.65 7.31
CA MET A 20 -8.71 -12.96 7.52
C MET A 20 -9.88 -13.82 7.03
N SER A 21 -9.66 -14.66 6.03
CA SER A 21 -10.58 -15.68 5.51
C SER A 21 -9.75 -16.81 4.87
N ASP A 22 -10.41 -17.85 4.40
CA ASP A 22 -9.75 -18.98 3.70
C ASP A 22 -9.06 -18.58 2.39
N ARG A 23 -9.43 -17.42 1.83
CA ARG A 23 -8.87 -16.93 0.56
C ARG A 23 -7.98 -15.70 0.70
N HIS A 24 -8.02 -15.00 1.83
CA HIS A 24 -7.35 -13.72 1.98
C HIS A 24 -6.64 -13.56 3.31
N VAL A 25 -5.48 -12.92 3.24
CA VAL A 25 -4.72 -12.47 4.39
C VAL A 25 -4.54 -10.96 4.37
N ARG A 26 -4.39 -10.39 5.57
CA ARG A 26 -3.94 -9.01 5.75
C ARG A 26 -2.43 -9.03 5.98
N VAL A 27 -1.69 -8.38 5.09
CA VAL A 27 -0.26 -8.14 5.22
C VAL A 27 -0.06 -6.75 5.83
N SER A 28 0.62 -6.68 6.98
CA SER A 28 0.89 -5.45 7.73
C SER A 28 2.37 -5.12 7.69
N LEU A 29 2.69 -3.87 7.37
CA LEU A 29 4.05 -3.33 7.38
C LEU A 29 4.31 -2.54 8.66
N TRP A 30 5.49 -2.75 9.24
CA TRP A 30 5.95 -2.12 10.46
C TRP A 30 7.33 -1.51 10.23
N ARG A 31 7.56 -0.31 10.76
CA ARG A 31 8.90 0.26 10.92
C ARG A 31 9.50 -0.26 12.23
N VAL A 32 10.77 -0.63 12.19
CA VAL A 32 11.47 -1.23 13.33
C VAL A 32 12.50 -0.24 13.84
N ASP A 33 12.40 0.12 15.11
CA ASP A 33 13.48 0.81 15.78
C ASP A 33 14.62 -0.19 16.06
N ARG A 34 15.82 0.11 15.56
CA ARG A 34 17.00 -0.74 15.76
C ARG A 34 17.53 -0.68 17.18
N ALA A 35 17.35 0.44 17.89
CA ALA A 35 17.86 0.61 19.24
C ALA A 35 17.03 -0.20 20.25
N SER A 36 15.71 -0.05 20.21
CA SER A 36 14.81 -0.71 21.16
C SER A 36 14.23 -2.05 20.66
N GLY A 37 14.32 -2.33 19.36
CA GLY A 37 13.64 -3.47 18.73
C GLY A 37 12.12 -3.29 18.60
N GLN A 38 11.58 -2.14 19.02
CA GLN A 38 10.15 -1.84 18.96
C GLN A 38 9.66 -1.73 17.51
N ARG A 39 8.36 -2.02 17.33
CA ARG A 39 7.71 -2.03 16.03
C ARG A 39 6.58 -1.02 16.01
N HIS A 40 6.62 -0.12 15.05
CA HIS A 40 5.59 0.90 14.84
C HIS A 40 4.84 0.59 13.55
N TRP A 41 3.51 0.48 13.64
CA TRP A 41 2.68 0.15 12.49
C TRP A 41 2.71 1.27 11.44
N VAL A 42 2.75 0.90 10.16
CA VAL A 42 2.76 1.85 9.04
C VAL A 42 1.50 1.72 8.20
N THR A 43 1.27 0.53 7.64
CA THR A 43 0.14 0.31 6.74
C THR A 43 -0.17 -1.17 6.61
N CYS A 44 -1.22 -1.48 5.85
CA CYS A 44 -1.51 -2.84 5.43
C CYS A 44 -2.08 -2.90 4.01
N ALA A 45 -2.08 -4.11 3.45
CA ALA A 45 -2.77 -4.47 2.23
C ALA A 45 -3.29 -5.92 2.32
N PHE A 46 -4.22 -6.26 1.45
CA PHE A 46 -4.74 -7.62 1.34
C PHE A 46 -4.06 -8.36 0.19
N ALA A 47 -3.86 -9.66 0.39
CA ALA A 47 -3.35 -10.59 -0.60
C ALA A 47 -4.12 -11.91 -0.49
N PRO A 48 -4.17 -12.70 -1.58
CA PRO A 48 -4.56 -14.11 -1.50
C PRO A 48 -3.75 -14.85 -0.42
N ASP A 49 -4.32 -15.91 0.16
CA ASP A 49 -3.58 -16.81 1.06
C ASP A 49 -2.65 -17.75 0.27
N ASP A 50 -1.69 -17.13 -0.40
CA ASP A 50 -0.63 -17.75 -1.17
C ASP A 50 0.72 -17.12 -0.78
N ARG A 51 1.75 -17.93 -0.63
CA ARG A 51 3.04 -17.50 -0.08
C ARG A 51 3.70 -16.45 -0.95
N ASP A 52 3.66 -16.61 -2.27
CA ASP A 52 4.31 -15.70 -3.21
C ASP A 52 3.52 -14.39 -3.33
N ALA A 53 2.19 -14.47 -3.34
CA ALA A 53 1.33 -13.29 -3.29
C ALA A 53 1.55 -12.46 -2.01
N ILE A 54 1.69 -13.12 -0.85
CA ILE A 54 2.02 -12.47 0.43
C ILE A 54 3.37 -11.77 0.35
N ARG A 55 4.40 -12.46 -0.15
CA ARG A 55 5.76 -11.91 -0.28
C ARG A 55 5.80 -10.73 -1.24
N ALA A 56 5.16 -10.87 -2.41
CA ALA A 56 5.06 -9.80 -3.40
C ALA A 56 4.37 -8.56 -2.82
N ARG A 57 3.25 -8.77 -2.08
CA ARG A 57 2.54 -7.66 -1.44
C ARG A 57 3.38 -6.99 -0.37
N ALA A 58 4.11 -7.75 0.43
CA ALA A 58 4.99 -7.22 1.46
C ALA A 58 6.12 -6.36 0.87
N LEU A 59 6.78 -6.84 -0.20
CA LEU A 59 7.82 -6.09 -0.90
C LEU A 59 7.28 -4.82 -1.56
N ALA A 60 6.08 -4.87 -2.14
CA ALA A 60 5.42 -3.70 -2.70
C ALA A 60 5.13 -2.63 -1.64
N LEU A 61 4.60 -3.04 -0.47
CA LEU A 61 4.37 -2.13 0.66
C LEU A 61 5.67 -1.50 1.16
N MET A 62 6.72 -2.30 1.34
CA MET A 62 8.02 -1.79 1.77
C MET A 62 8.61 -0.79 0.76
N THR A 63 8.56 -1.11 -0.53
CA THR A 63 9.07 -0.25 -1.60
C THR A 63 8.33 1.09 -1.61
N TRP A 64 7.00 1.05 -1.46
CA TRP A 64 6.18 2.26 -1.36
C TRP A 64 6.49 3.07 -0.10
N ALA A 65 6.61 2.44 1.06
CA ALA A 65 6.98 3.14 2.30
C ALA A 65 8.36 3.81 2.18
N ARG A 66 9.31 3.16 1.50
CA ARG A 66 10.65 3.72 1.25
C ARG A 66 10.68 4.87 0.26
N SER A 67 9.69 4.98 -0.64
CA SER A 67 9.62 6.09 -1.58
C SER A 67 9.10 7.37 -0.94
N ILE A 68 8.65 7.33 0.33
CA ILE A 68 8.15 8.49 1.05
C ILE A 68 9.32 9.15 1.79
N PRO A 69 9.62 10.42 1.51
CA PRO A 69 10.65 11.15 2.22
C PRO A 69 10.16 11.45 3.65
N THR A 70 10.58 10.63 4.61
CA THR A 70 10.47 10.96 6.04
C THR A 70 11.78 11.60 6.47
N GLY A 71 11.72 12.80 7.08
CA GLY A 71 12.90 13.58 7.43
C GLY A 71 13.94 12.79 8.23
N ALA A 72 15.22 12.94 7.86
CA ALA A 72 16.34 12.40 8.63
C ALA A 72 16.37 13.06 10.02
N GLY A 73 16.61 12.27 11.08
CA GLY A 73 16.67 12.76 12.46
C GLY A 73 15.33 12.80 13.22
N GLN A 74 14.20 12.49 12.57
CA GLN A 74 12.94 12.25 13.27
C GLN A 74 12.97 10.94 14.06
N ASP A 75 12.33 10.92 15.22
CA ASP A 75 12.05 9.70 15.98
C ASP A 75 11.37 8.62 15.11
N VAL A 76 11.69 7.35 15.33
CA VAL A 76 11.24 6.23 14.48
C VAL A 76 9.72 6.09 14.50
N GLN A 77 9.08 6.35 15.63
CA GLN A 77 7.61 6.35 15.72
C GLN A 77 7.03 7.51 14.91
N ALA A 78 7.59 8.71 15.04
CA ALA A 78 7.17 9.87 14.25
C ALA A 78 7.31 9.62 12.73
N GLN A 79 8.42 8.99 12.31
CA GLN A 79 8.62 8.58 10.92
C GLN A 79 7.57 7.56 10.47
N ALA A 80 7.22 6.59 11.31
CA ALA A 80 6.18 5.62 11.00
C ALA A 80 4.82 6.32 10.79
N VAL A 81 4.44 7.22 11.69
CA VAL A 81 3.20 8.01 11.58
C VAL A 81 3.19 8.86 10.31
N ALA A 82 4.26 9.60 10.03
CA ALA A 82 4.37 10.41 8.81
C ALA A 82 4.22 9.54 7.54
N THR A 83 4.84 8.36 7.52
CA THR A 83 4.70 7.40 6.42
C THR A 83 3.26 6.92 6.28
N SER A 84 2.60 6.57 7.38
CA SER A 84 1.19 6.12 7.40
C SER A 84 0.26 7.18 6.83
N LEU A 85 0.43 8.44 7.25
CA LEU A 85 -0.37 9.57 6.79
C LEU A 85 -0.17 9.82 5.29
N ALA A 86 1.08 9.82 4.81
CA ALA A 86 1.39 10.01 3.40
C ALA A 86 0.80 8.89 2.51
N ILE A 87 0.93 7.62 2.92
CA ILE A 87 0.30 6.49 2.20
C ILE A 87 -1.21 6.66 2.17
N THR A 88 -1.82 7.04 3.30
CA THR A 88 -3.27 7.22 3.39
C THR A 88 -3.75 8.35 2.49
N ALA A 89 -3.07 9.50 2.50
CA ALA A 89 -3.39 10.63 1.62
C ALA A 89 -3.30 10.24 0.14
N GLN A 90 -2.24 9.50 -0.26
CA GLN A 90 -2.11 9.00 -1.63
C GLN A 90 -3.21 8.01 -2.04
N ARG A 91 -3.69 7.17 -1.10
CA ARG A 91 -4.83 6.27 -1.36
C ARG A 91 -6.11 7.07 -1.56
N LEU A 92 -6.37 8.05 -0.70
CA LEU A 92 -7.54 8.92 -0.80
C LEU A 92 -7.55 9.69 -2.13
N ALA A 93 -6.42 10.29 -2.51
CA ALA A 93 -6.29 10.98 -3.80
C ALA A 93 -6.62 10.07 -5.00
N ARG A 94 -6.28 8.78 -4.95
CA ARG A 94 -6.65 7.81 -6.01
C ARG A 94 -8.15 7.47 -6.02
N LEU A 95 -8.81 7.57 -4.87
CA LEU A 95 -10.26 7.33 -4.73
C LEU A 95 -11.10 8.55 -5.12
N GLU A 96 -10.55 9.76 -5.07
CA GLU A 96 -11.21 10.98 -5.54
C GLU A 96 -11.21 11.11 -7.08
N VAL A 97 -10.29 10.41 -7.75
CA VAL A 97 -10.09 10.47 -9.21
C VAL A 97 -11.16 9.78 -10.09
N PRO A 98 -12.16 9.00 -9.62
CA PRO A 98 -13.24 8.49 -10.47
C PRO A 98 -14.66 8.91 -10.06
N ALA A 99 -14.95 10.22 -10.05
CA ALA A 99 -16.34 10.74 -10.11
C ALA A 99 -16.57 11.78 -11.22
N ASN A 100 -15.55 12.57 -11.57
CA ASN A 100 -15.66 13.66 -12.56
C ASN A 100 -14.92 13.44 -13.89
N SER A 101 -14.23 12.31 -14.06
CA SER A 101 -13.38 12.04 -15.23
C SER A 101 -14.06 11.25 -16.36
N VAL A 102 -15.35 10.85 -16.21
CA VAL A 102 -16.06 10.02 -17.21
C VAL A 102 -17.21 10.76 -17.94
N ARG A 103 -17.49 12.04 -17.63
CA ARG A 103 -18.50 12.82 -18.39
C ARG A 103 -17.88 13.86 -19.32
N ARG A 104 -17.77 13.47 -20.60
CA ARG A 104 -18.05 14.22 -21.85
C ARG A 104 -16.93 14.08 -22.89
N THR A 105 -17.23 13.25 -23.89
CA THR A 105 -17.49 13.78 -25.23
C THR A 105 -18.37 12.77 -25.98
N PRO A 106 -19.60 13.11 -26.40
CA PRO A 106 -20.20 12.38 -27.50
C PRO A 106 -19.33 12.71 -28.71
N ARG A 107 -18.62 11.71 -29.23
CA ARG A 107 -17.93 11.79 -30.51
C ARG A 107 -19.01 12.05 -31.57
N ALA A 108 -19.22 13.31 -31.93
CA ALA A 108 -19.98 13.66 -33.12
C ALA A 108 -19.30 12.97 -34.29
N ASN A 109 -20.00 12.01 -34.89
CA ASN A 109 -19.54 11.27 -36.05
C ASN A 109 -19.70 12.19 -37.28
N PRO A 110 -18.63 12.66 -37.95
CA PRO A 110 -18.76 13.56 -39.09
C PRO A 110 -19.16 12.83 -40.39
N ALA A 111 -19.32 11.50 -40.37
CA ALA A 111 -19.61 10.71 -41.56
C ALA A 111 -21.10 10.36 -41.70
N ARG A 112 -21.95 11.36 -42.02
CA ARG A 112 -23.21 11.16 -42.77
C ARG A 112 -23.82 12.49 -43.25
N ARG A 113 -22.98 13.38 -43.78
CA ARG A 113 -23.37 14.32 -44.84
C ARG A 113 -22.66 13.82 -46.09
N HIS A 114 -23.38 13.68 -47.20
CA HIS A 114 -23.02 12.98 -48.44
C HIS A 114 -23.51 11.52 -48.52
N ALA A 115 -24.81 11.37 -48.71
CA ALA A 115 -25.36 10.42 -49.65
C ALA A 115 -26.59 11.07 -50.30
N ALA A 116 -26.46 11.30 -51.61
CA ALA A 116 -27.48 11.62 -52.63
C ALA A 116 -28.59 12.62 -52.28
#